data_AF-A0A496VNA0-F1
#
_entry.id   AF-A0A496VNA0-F1
#
_cell.length_a   1.000
_cell.length_b   1.000
_cell.length_c   1.000
_cell.angle_alpha   90.00
_cell.angle_beta   90.00
_cell.angle_gamma   90.00
#
_symmetry.space_group_name_H-M   'P 1'
#
loop_
_entity.id
_entity.type
_entity.pdbx_description
1 polymer ?
#
loop_
_entity_poly.entity_id
_entity_poly.type
_entity_poly.pdbx_seq_one_letter_code
_entity_poly.pdbx_strand_id
1 'polypeptide(L)' 'MSVNKYNKHLLVLPEDDANRQIANGFLLEPNLNDRVIQILPPPGGWIKVLNAFRDNHLSEMHKYTARGHNLNF' A
#
# COMPACT_ATOMS: atom_id res chain seq x y z
N MET A 1 10.17 10.37 -0.25
CA MET A 1 10.67 9.72 0.99
C MET A 1 10.03 8.35 1.11
N SER A 2 10.75 7.33 1.58
CA SER A 2 10.16 6.00 1.83
C SER A 2 9.51 5.98 3.21
N VAL A 3 8.31 5.40 3.34
CA VAL A 3 7.62 5.24 4.64
C VAL A 3 8.39 4.24 5.52
N ASN A 4 8.39 4.47 6.83
CA ASN A 4 9.07 3.60 7.78
C ASN A 4 8.37 2.23 7.87
N LYS A 5 9.04 1.21 7.34
CA LYS A 5 8.54 -0.16 7.25
C LYS A 5 8.35 -0.90 8.58
N TYR A 6 8.94 -0.40 9.66
CA TYR A 6 8.91 -1.01 11.00
C TYR A 6 7.73 -0.52 11.85
N ASN A 7 7.11 0.61 11.47
CA ASN A 7 5.94 1.15 12.15
C ASN A 7 4.65 0.69 11.45
N LYS A 8 3.51 0.82 12.13
CA LYS A 8 2.20 0.63 11.47
C LYS A 8 2.02 1.69 10.38
N HIS A 9 1.79 1.25 9.15
CA HIS A 9 1.54 2.12 7.99
C HIS A 9 0.60 1.44 7.01
N LEU A 10 -0.11 2.25 6.24
CA LEU A 10 -0.99 1.83 5.16
C LEU A 10 -0.22 1.85 3.84
N LEU A 11 -0.34 0.77 3.07
CA LEU A 11 0.25 0.67 1.74
C LEU A 11 -0.86 0.44 0.72
N VAL A 12 -0.95 1.31 -0.28
CA VAL A 12 -2.02 1.32 -1.28
C VAL A 12 -1.43 0.90 -2.63
N LEU A 13 -1.92 -0.21 -3.18
CA LEU A 13 -1.67 -0.62 -4.58
C LEU A 13 -2.87 -0.19 -5.45
N PRO A 14 -2.76 0.90 -6.22
CA PRO A 14 -3.79 1.27 -7.17
C PRO A 14 -3.71 0.37 -8.43
N GLU A 15 -4.86 0.09 -9.05
CA GLU A 15 -4.91 -0.64 -10.33
C GLU A 15 -4.30 0.19 -11.48
N ASP A 16 -4.73 1.44 -11.59
CA ASP A 16 -4.38 2.37 -12.65
C ASP A 16 -4.07 3.79 -12.12
N ASP A 17 -3.87 4.74 -13.05
CA ASP A 17 -3.58 6.13 -12.73
C ASP A 17 -4.74 6.83 -12.02
N ALA A 18 -5.98 6.54 -12.43
CA ALA A 18 -7.18 7.16 -11.86
C ALA A 18 -7.36 6.75 -10.39
N ASN A 19 -7.18 5.47 -10.07
CA ASN A 19 -7.19 5.00 -8.69
C ASN A 19 -6.05 5.62 -7.87
N ARG A 20 -4.85 5.80 -8.46
CA ARG A 20 -3.74 6.48 -7.77
C ARG A 20 -4.12 7.93 -7.43
N GLN A 21 -4.75 8.64 -8.35
CA GLN A 21 -5.16 10.03 -8.12
C GLN A 21 -6.23 10.14 -7.03
N ILE A 22 -7.21 9.23 -7.01
CA ILE A 22 -8.19 9.15 -5.92
C ILE A 22 -7.48 8.94 -4.58
N ALA A 23 -6.53 8.00 -4.51
CA ALA A 23 -5.75 7.74 -3.30
C ALA A 23 -4.95 8.99 -2.86
N ASN A 24 -4.33 9.71 -3.80
CA ASN A 24 -3.61 10.94 -3.50
C ASN A 24 -4.55 12.03 -2.98
N GLY A 25 -5.80 12.08 -3.45
CA GLY A 25 -6.81 13.02 -2.96
C GLY A 25 -7.12 12.83 -1.48
N PHE A 26 -7.13 11.59 -0.98
CA PHE A 26 -7.30 11.32 0.45
C PHE A 26 -6.18 11.89 1.31
N LEU A 27 -4.96 12.04 0.78
CA LEU A 27 -3.83 12.64 1.52
C LEU A 27 -4.04 14.12 1.83
N LEU A 28 -5.03 14.78 1.21
CA LEU A 28 -5.35 16.18 1.45
C LEU A 28 -6.22 16.40 2.70
N GLU A 29 -6.72 15.33 3.33
CA GLU A 29 -7.52 15.45 4.55
C GLU A 29 -6.67 15.94 5.72
N PRO A 30 -6.95 17.12 6.33
CA PRO A 30 -6.08 17.74 7.34
C PRO A 30 -5.85 16.90 8.60
N ASN A 31 -6.82 16.04 8.94
CA ASN A 31 -6.73 15.19 10.12
C ASN A 31 -6.05 13.84 9.85
N LEU A 32 -5.60 13.60 8.61
CA LEU A 32 -4.94 12.37 8.22
C LEU A 32 -3.44 12.45 8.47
N ASN A 33 -2.87 11.40 9.06
CA ASN A 33 -1.42 11.25 9.15
C ASN A 33 -0.88 10.66 7.84
N ASP A 34 -0.64 11.53 6.85
CA ASP A 34 -0.11 11.17 5.53
C ASP A 34 1.26 10.45 5.60
N ARG A 35 2.06 10.73 6.64
CA ARG A 35 3.40 10.13 6.84
C ARG A 35 3.38 8.62 7.04
N VAL A 36 2.24 8.05 7.42
CA VAL A 36 2.07 6.60 7.56
C VAL A 36 1.33 5.98 6.38
N ILE A 37 1.17 6.69 5.26
CA ILE A 37 0.50 6.19 4.06
C ILE A 37 1.47 6.21 2.89
N GLN A 38 1.63 5.07 2.23
CA GLN A 38 2.41 4.93 1.02
C GLN A 38 1.53 4.53 -0.15
N ILE A 39 1.40 5.41 -1.15
CA ILE A 39 0.71 5.12 -2.40
C ILE A 39 1.76 4.68 -3.42
N LEU A 40 1.60 3.48 -3.98
CA LEU A 40 2.54 2.92 -4.94
C LEU A 40 2.19 3.30 -6.39
N PRO A 41 3.15 3.25 -7.33
CA PRO A 41 2.86 3.33 -8.75
C PRO A 41 1.89 2.22 -9.18
N PRO A 42 0.91 2.52 -10.06
CA PRO A 42 -0.05 1.53 -10.53
C PRO A 42 0.64 0.48 -11.41
N PRO A 43 0.39 -0.82 -11.18
CA PRO A 43 0.89 -1.89 -12.05
C PRO A 43 0.22 -1.91 -13.43
N GLY A 44 -0.95 -1.29 -13.58
CA GLY A 44 -1.71 -1.23 -14.84
C GLY A 44 -2.58 -2.47 -15.06
N GLY A 45 -3.50 -2.72 -14.12
CA GLY A 45 -4.53 -3.77 -14.20
C GLY A 45 -4.52 -4.76 -13.02
N TRP A 46 -5.70 -5.31 -12.69
CA TRP A 46 -5.90 -6.16 -11.51
C TRP A 46 -4.98 -7.39 -11.41
N ILE A 47 -4.74 -8.09 -12.51
CA ILE A 47 -3.85 -9.28 -12.49
C ILE A 47 -2.44 -8.89 -12.08
N LYS A 48 -1.96 -7.73 -12.54
CA LYS A 48 -0.63 -7.22 -12.18
C LYS A 48 -0.60 -6.73 -10.73
N VAL A 49 -1.69 -6.16 -10.22
CA VAL A 49 -1.84 -5.83 -8.79
C VAL A 49 -1.73 -7.08 -7.92
N LEU A 50 -2.44 -8.15 -8.27
CA LEU A 50 -2.39 -9.41 -7.54
C LEU A 50 -0.99 -10.03 -7.55
N ASN A 51 -0.32 -10.03 -8.70
CA ASN A 51 1.05 -10.53 -8.80
C ASN A 51 2.02 -9.68 -7.96
N ALA A 52 1.95 -8.34 -8.09
CA ALA A 52 2.78 -7.44 -7.29
C ALA A 52 2.55 -7.62 -5.77
N PHE A 53 1.30 -7.84 -5.36
CA PHE A 53 0.96 -8.15 -3.97
C PHE A 53 1.60 -9.46 -3.51
N ARG A 54 1.45 -10.54 -4.29
CA ARG A 54 1.97 -11.86 -3.95
C ARG A 54 3.50 -11.89 -3.90
N ASP A 55 4.15 -11.30 -4.89
CA ASP A 55 5.59 -11.42 -5.08
C ASP A 55 6.37 -10.48 -4.15
N ASN A 56 5.89 -9.25 -3.96
CA ASN A 56 6.65 -8.20 -3.26
C ASN A 56 6.15 -7.90 -1.84
N HIS A 57 4.87 -8.14 -1.56
CA HIS A 57 4.25 -7.68 -0.30
C HIS A 57 3.97 -8.82 0.68
N LEU A 58 3.58 -10.02 0.22
CA LEU A 58 3.33 -11.15 1.12
C LEU A 58 4.55 -11.52 1.95
N SER A 59 5.72 -11.65 1.33
CA SER A 59 6.97 -12.01 2.02
C SER A 59 7.34 -10.99 3.10
N GLU A 60 7.20 -9.71 2.80
CA GLU A 60 7.46 -8.61 3.73
C GLU A 60 6.42 -8.54 4.86
N MET A 61 5.15 -8.88 4.60
CA MET A 61 4.10 -8.96 5.63
C MET A 61 4.33 -10.14 6.60
N HIS A 62 4.82 -11.28 6.10
CA HIS A 62 5.22 -12.41 6.95
C HIS A 62 6.46 -12.06 7.79
N LYS A 63 7.42 -11.35 7.20
CA LYS A 63 8.67 -10.94 7.88
C LYS A 63 8.45 -9.85 8.93
N TYR A 64 7.56 -8.91 8.66
CA TYR A 64 7.24 -7.79 9.54
C TYR A 64 5.79 -7.91 10.02
N THR A 65 5.57 -8.54 11.17
CA THR A 65 4.23 -8.74 11.75
C THR A 65 3.45 -7.44 11.98
N ALA A 66 4.14 -6.29 12.06
CA ALA A 66 3.51 -4.97 12.12
C ALA A 66 2.96 -4.46 10.77
N ARG A 67 3.34 -5.09 9.63
CA ARG A 67 2.85 -4.78 8.27
C ARG A 67 1.65 -5.64 7.87
N GLY A 68 1.61 -6.90 8.32
CA GLY A 68 0.49 -7.80 8.06
C GLY A 68 -0.35 -7.96 9.31
N HIS A 69 -1.61 -7.53 9.27
CA HIS A 69 -2.60 -8.17 10.14
C HIS A 69 -2.81 -9.57 9.57
N ASN A 70 -2.71 -10.63 10.38
CA ASN A 70 -2.94 -12.01 9.92
C ASN A 70 -4.32 -12.10 9.24
N LEU A 71 -4.33 -12.13 7.92
CA LEU A 71 -5.50 -12.41 7.10
C LEU A 71 -5.31 -13.83 6.59
N ASN A 72 -6.00 -14.78 7.22
CA ASN A 72 -6.15 -16.13 6.70
C ASN A 72 -7.07 -16.02 5.47
N PHE A 73 -6.49 -16.08 4.27
CA PHE A 73 -7.23 -16.21 3.01
C PHE A 73 -7.37 -17.69 2.63
#